data_AF-A0A3C1YDK4-F1
#
_entry.id   AF-A0A3C1YDK4-F1
#
_cell.length_a   1.000
_cell.length_b   1.000
_cell.length_c   1.000
_cell.angle_alpha   90.00
_cell.angle_beta   90.00
_cell.angle_gamma   90.00
#
_symmetry.space_group_name_H-M   'P 1'
#
loop_
_entity.id
_entity.type
_entity.pdbx_description
1 polymer ?
#
loop_
_entity_poly.entity_id
_entity_poly.type
_entity_poly.pdbx_seq_one_letter_code
_entity_poly.pdbx_strand_id
1 'polypeptide(L)'
;MIEGPEYETIYSFGGLCYIQKMEDIIYLNDLCDRLGMDTISTGNLAALSIEGGLRGKVNNAPKYGDFSSIAMLIKDISARKGLGDILAEGIRTAAQNLDFRNPWIKKASKSSPGKNWNIW
;
A
#
# COMPACT_ATOMS: atom_id res chain seq x y z
N MET A 1 15.47 17.53 16.84
CA MET A 1 14.20 17.69 17.58
C MET A 1 13.21 16.81 16.83
N ILE A 2 12.68 15.77 17.46
CA ILE A 2 11.63 14.93 16.87
C ILE A 2 10.32 15.65 17.19
N GLU A 3 9.60 16.11 16.17
CA GLU A 3 8.21 16.50 16.34
C GLU A 3 7.41 15.22 16.55
N GLY A 4 6.53 15.20 17.56
CA GLY A 4 5.77 14.01 17.89
C GLY A 4 4.86 13.59 16.73
N PRO A 5 4.52 12.30 16.59
CA PRO A 5 3.63 11.85 15.54
C PRO A 5 2.26 12.53 15.69
N GLU A 6 1.77 13.07 14.59
CA GLU A 6 0.42 13.63 14.52
C GLU A 6 -0.62 12.52 14.65
N TYR A 7 -1.87 12.89 14.95
CA TYR A 7 -2.96 11.92 15.11
C TYR A 7 -3.10 11.01 13.87
N GLU A 8 -2.94 11.60 12.70
CA GLU A 8 -3.03 10.96 11.41
C GLU A 8 -1.89 9.94 11.18
N THR A 9 -0.71 10.21 11.73
CA THR A 9 0.42 9.27 11.72
C THR A 9 0.14 8.07 12.61
N ILE A 10 -0.42 8.29 13.80
CA ILE A 10 -0.83 7.21 14.71
C ILE A 10 -1.94 6.38 14.08
N TYR A 11 -2.93 7.02 13.45
CA TYR A 11 -4.00 6.33 12.73
C TYR A 11 -3.47 5.48 11.57
N SER A 12 -2.64 6.05 10.71
CA SER A 12 -2.17 5.41 9.49
C SER A 12 -1.23 4.23 9.76
N PHE A 13 -0.22 4.39 10.62
CA PHE A 13 0.68 3.28 10.95
C PHE A 13 0.14 2.38 12.06
N GLY A 14 -0.44 2.95 13.12
CA GLY A 14 -0.97 2.17 14.23
C GLY A 14 -2.23 1.41 13.84
N GLY A 15 -3.25 2.13 13.36
CA GLY A 15 -4.55 1.56 13.01
C GLY A 15 -4.49 0.65 11.77
N LEU A 16 -4.01 1.18 10.64
CA LEU A 16 -4.08 0.45 9.37
C LEU A 16 -3.03 -0.66 9.25
N CYS A 17 -1.83 -0.47 9.84
CA CYS A 17 -0.76 -1.46 9.77
C CYS A 17 -0.63 -2.33 11.04
N TYR A 18 -1.49 -2.10 12.05
CA TYR A 18 -1.49 -2.80 13.34
C TYR A 18 -0.18 -2.66 14.13
N ILE A 19 0.46 -1.48 14.07
CA ILE A 19 1.63 -1.16 14.90
C ILE A 19 1.16 -0.72 16.29
N GLN A 20 1.52 -1.48 17.32
CA GLN A 20 0.99 -1.24 18.68
C GLN A 20 1.91 -0.39 19.56
N LYS A 21 3.22 -0.38 19.27
CA LYS A 21 4.20 0.35 20.07
C LYS A 21 4.33 1.78 19.57
N MET A 22 4.22 2.74 20.49
CA MET A 22 4.34 4.15 20.14
C MET A 22 5.76 4.48 19.64
N GLU A 23 6.78 3.83 20.20
CA GLU A 23 8.18 4.00 19.79
C GLU A 23 8.39 3.64 18.32
N ASP A 24 7.72 2.57 17.85
CA ASP A 24 7.76 2.14 16.46
C ASP A 24 7.06 3.16 15.55
N ILE A 25 5.92 3.72 15.98
CA ILE A 25 5.21 4.79 15.24
C ILE A 25 6.06 6.07 15.15
N ILE A 26 6.69 6.48 16.26
CA ILE A 26 7.60 7.64 16.30
C ILE A 26 8.76 7.42 15.33
N TYR A 27 9.32 6.21 15.28
CA TYR A 27 10.38 5.89 14.33
C TYR A 27 9.90 5.98 12.89
N LEU A 28 8.71 5.44 12.57
CA LEU A 28 8.15 5.53 11.23
C LEU A 28 7.87 6.98 10.82
N ASN A 29 7.45 7.83 11.77
CA ASN A 29 7.31 9.28 11.57
C ASN A 29 8.65 9.94 11.19
N ASP A 30 9.67 9.79 12.04
CA ASP A 30 11.01 10.35 11.81
C ASP A 30 11.62 9.83 10.50
N LEU A 31 11.36 8.56 10.14
CA LEU A 31 11.78 8.01 8.86
C LEU A 31 11.08 8.69 7.67
N CYS A 32 9.77 8.96 7.76
CA CYS A 32 9.05 9.68 6.73
C CYS A 32 9.55 11.13 6.60
N ASP A 33 9.77 11.81 7.72
CA ASP A 33 10.31 13.18 7.75
C ASP A 33 11.67 13.28 7.06
N ARG A 34 12.60 12.36 7.38
CA ARG A 34 13.93 12.31 6.77
C ARG A 34 13.90 12.04 5.26
N LEU A 35 12.91 11.29 4.80
CA LEU A 35 12.75 10.91 3.40
C LEU A 35 11.84 11.88 2.63
N GLY A 36 11.27 12.89 3.30
CA GLY A 36 10.35 13.86 2.71
C GLY A 36 9.03 13.26 2.25
N MET A 37 8.52 12.25 2.98
CA MET A 37 7.29 11.54 2.65
C MET A 37 6.17 11.89 3.63
N ASP A 38 4.95 12.03 3.09
CA ASP A 38 3.75 12.22 3.90
C ASP A 38 3.38 10.91 4.63
N THR A 39 3.20 10.98 5.95
CA THR A 39 2.94 9.79 6.78
C THR A 39 1.59 9.15 6.47
N ILE A 40 0.57 9.96 6.13
CA ILE A 40 -0.77 9.47 5.78
C ILE A 40 -0.72 8.62 4.52
N SER A 41 -0.15 9.15 3.45
CA SER A 41 -0.04 8.45 2.17
C SER A 41 0.84 7.21 2.30
N THR A 42 1.96 7.34 3.01
CA THR A 42 2.91 6.24 3.22
C THR A 42 2.29 5.11 4.04
N GLY A 43 1.59 5.41 5.14
CA GLY A 43 0.90 4.40 5.95
C GLY A 43 -0.22 3.71 5.17
N ASN A 44 -0.98 4.44 4.35
CA ASN A 44 -1.98 3.83 3.45
C ASN A 44 -1.35 2.89 2.41
N LEU A 45 -0.20 3.25 1.82
CA LEU A 45 0.53 2.40 0.87
C LEU A 45 1.08 1.14 1.54
N ALA A 46 1.57 1.26 2.77
CA ALA A 46 2.01 0.12 3.57
C ALA A 46 0.85 -0.84 3.87
N ALA A 47 -0.30 -0.32 4.31
CA ALA A 47 -1.52 -1.10 4.54
C ALA A 47 -2.03 -1.79 3.27
N LEU A 48 -2.03 -1.09 2.13
CA LEU A 48 -2.38 -1.69 0.83
C LEU A 48 -1.45 -2.86 0.48
N SER A 49 -0.15 -2.72 0.79
CA SER A 49 0.84 -3.76 0.53
C SER A 49 0.61 -4.98 1.42
N ILE A 50 0.32 -4.78 2.72
CA ILE A 50 -0.05 -5.85 3.66
C ILE A 50 -1.26 -6.62 3.12
N GLU A 51 -2.33 -5.90 2.74
CA GLU A 51 -3.52 -6.52 2.15
C GLU A 51 -3.20 -7.26 0.84
N GLY A 52 -2.24 -6.73 0.06
CA GLY A 52 -1.73 -7.36 -1.15
C GLY A 52 -1.08 -8.70 -0.86
N GLY A 53 -0.32 -8.80 0.23
CA GLY A 53 0.23 -10.05 0.73
C GLY A 53 -0.84 -11.06 1.10
N LEU A 54 -1.84 -10.63 1.88
CA LEU A 54 -2.93 -11.49 2.34
C LEU A 54 -3.77 -12.05 1.19
N ARG A 55 -3.91 -11.27 0.10
CA ARG A 55 -4.63 -11.69 -1.12
C ARG A 55 -3.73 -12.40 -2.14
N GLY A 56 -2.46 -12.66 -1.82
CA GLY A 56 -1.51 -13.31 -2.73
C GLY A 56 -1.16 -12.48 -3.97
N LYS A 57 -1.33 -11.16 -3.92
CA LYS A 57 -1.05 -10.23 -5.02
C LYS A 57 0.33 -9.59 -4.93
N VAL A 58 0.90 -9.54 -3.73
CA VAL A 58 2.22 -8.98 -3.46
C VAL A 58 3.07 -10.05 -2.81
N ASN A 59 4.17 -10.43 -3.46
CA ASN A 59 5.15 -11.33 -2.88
C ASN A 59 6.00 -10.59 -1.86
N ASN A 60 6.34 -11.24 -0.74
CA ASN A 60 7.14 -10.67 0.34
C ASN A 60 6.57 -9.36 0.91
N ALA A 61 5.25 -9.20 0.90
CA ALA A 61 4.59 -8.07 1.54
C ALA A 61 4.88 -8.04 3.06
N PRO A 62 4.88 -6.85 3.68
CA PRO A 62 4.83 -6.75 5.13
C PRO A 62 3.59 -7.45 5.70
N LYS A 63 3.67 -7.83 6.98
CA LYS A 63 2.52 -8.35 7.73
C LYS A 63 2.01 -7.28 8.69
N TYR A 64 0.76 -7.43 9.14
CA TYR A 64 0.25 -6.63 10.26
C TYR A 64 1.18 -6.72 11.47
N GLY A 65 1.52 -5.58 12.05
CA GLY A 65 2.43 -5.49 13.20
C GLY A 65 3.92 -5.64 12.87
N ASP A 66 4.30 -5.91 11.62
CA ASP A 66 5.70 -6.08 11.22
C ASP A 66 6.35 -4.72 10.91
N PHE A 67 6.72 -4.02 11.97
CA PHE A 67 7.44 -2.75 11.93
C PHE A 67 8.67 -2.78 11.01
N SER A 68 9.48 -3.85 11.09
CA SER A 68 10.75 -3.90 10.37
C SER A 68 10.53 -3.97 8.86
N SER A 69 9.57 -4.81 8.43
CA SER A 69 9.20 -4.92 7.02
C SER A 69 8.55 -3.64 6.49
N ILE A 70 7.74 -2.95 7.32
CA ILE A 70 7.15 -1.66 6.94
C ILE A 70 8.24 -0.59 6.78
N ALA A 71 9.17 -0.48 7.72
CA ALA A 71 10.28 0.47 7.62
C ALA A 71 11.17 0.20 6.38
N MET A 72 11.36 -1.07 6.02
CA MET A 72 12.05 -1.44 4.78
C MET A 72 11.25 -1.05 3.54
N LEU A 73 9.95 -1.30 3.53
CA LEU A 73 9.07 -0.91 2.42
C LEU A 73 9.10 0.62 2.19
N ILE A 74 9.07 1.40 3.26
CA ILE A 74 9.18 2.88 3.20
C ILE A 74 10.48 3.31 2.51
N LYS A 75 11.60 2.68 2.85
CA LYS A 75 12.89 2.94 2.19
C LYS A 75 12.87 2.55 0.71
N ASP A 76 12.25 1.42 0.38
CA ASP A 76 12.12 0.96 -1.00
C ASP A 76 11.22 1.89 -1.83
N ILE A 77 10.17 2.47 -1.24
CA ILE A 77 9.31 3.49 -1.87
C ILE A 77 10.15 4.73 -2.21
N SER A 78 10.85 5.28 -1.23
CA SER A 78 11.70 6.46 -1.41
C SER A 78 12.82 6.22 -2.45
N ALA A 79 13.40 5.02 -2.45
CA ALA A 79 14.42 4.61 -3.40
C ALA A 79 13.88 4.11 -4.75
N ARG A 80 12.54 4.06 -4.95
CA ARG A 80 11.87 3.48 -6.13
C ARG A 80 12.41 2.11 -6.52
N LYS A 81 12.49 1.21 -5.54
CA LYS A 81 13.06 -0.14 -5.71
C LYS A 81 11.99 -1.22 -5.62
N GLY A 82 11.96 -2.11 -6.61
CA GLY A 82 11.07 -3.27 -6.60
C GLY A 82 9.59 -2.85 -6.48
N LEU A 83 8.89 -3.35 -5.46
CA LEU A 83 7.52 -2.96 -5.17
C LEU A 83 7.40 -1.45 -4.87
N GLY A 84 8.44 -0.86 -4.28
CA GLY A 84 8.47 0.57 -3.95
C GLY A 84 8.29 1.49 -5.16
N ASP A 85 8.73 1.09 -6.35
CA ASP A 85 8.54 1.87 -7.58
C ASP A 85 7.06 2.01 -7.94
N ILE A 86 6.29 0.92 -7.83
CA ILE A 86 4.84 0.91 -8.08
C ILE A 86 4.09 1.75 -7.04
N LEU A 87 4.51 1.65 -5.77
CA LEU A 87 3.90 2.37 -4.65
C LEU A 87 4.21 3.87 -4.68
N ALA A 88 5.38 4.26 -5.19
CA ALA A 88 5.78 5.67 -5.34
C ALA A 88 4.89 6.45 -6.31
N GLU A 89 4.15 5.78 -7.18
CA GLU A 89 3.13 6.39 -8.07
C GLU A 89 1.80 6.71 -7.36
N GLY A 90 1.72 6.47 -6.06
CA GLY A 90 0.59 6.80 -5.20
C GLY A 90 -0.52 5.74 -5.19
N ILE A 91 -1.43 5.89 -4.21
CA ILE A 91 -2.39 4.84 -3.82
C ILE A 91 -3.29 4.38 -4.96
N ARG A 92 -3.73 5.31 -5.82
CA ARG A 92 -4.63 5.02 -6.93
C ARG A 92 -3.94 4.19 -8.03
N THR A 93 -2.69 4.49 -8.32
CA THR A 93 -1.89 3.79 -9.33
C THR A 93 -1.45 2.44 -8.78
N ALA A 94 -0.96 2.42 -7.54
CA ALA A 94 -0.62 1.19 -6.83
C ALA A 94 -1.79 0.21 -6.78
N ALA A 95 -2.98 0.67 -6.36
CA ALA A 95 -4.18 -0.16 -6.28
C ALA A 95 -4.61 -0.72 -7.65
N GLN A 96 -4.39 0.03 -8.74
CA GLN A 96 -4.69 -0.45 -10.09
C GLN A 96 -3.70 -1.53 -10.55
N ASN A 97 -2.41 -1.31 -10.33
CA ASN A 97 -1.35 -2.27 -10.68
C ASN A 97 -1.49 -3.57 -9.89
N LEU A 98 -1.91 -3.47 -8.63
CA LEU A 98 -2.19 -4.61 -7.75
C LEU A 98 -3.65 -5.13 -7.89
N ASP A 99 -4.38 -4.71 -8.92
CA ASP A 99 -5.75 -5.18 -9.25
C ASP A 99 -6.77 -5.07 -8.11
N PHE A 100 -6.64 -4.07 -7.22
CA PHE A 100 -7.55 -3.83 -6.10
C PHE A 100 -8.83 -3.08 -6.49
N ARG A 101 -8.98 -2.67 -7.75
CA ARG A 101 -9.97 -1.65 -8.14
C ARG A 101 -11.44 -2.05 -8.00
N ASN A 102 -11.76 -3.35 -7.88
CA ASN A 102 -13.09 -3.80 -7.46
C ASN A 102 -13.13 -5.33 -7.22
N PRO A 103 -13.47 -5.83 -6.02
CA PRO A 103 -13.70 -7.27 -5.85
C PRO A 103 -14.99 -7.78 -6.52
N TRP A 104 -15.94 -6.89 -6.83
CA TRP A 104 -17.27 -7.22 -7.38
C TRP A 104 -17.37 -7.00 -8.89
N ILE A 105 -16.50 -6.18 -9.49
CA ILE A 105 -16.37 -6.10 -10.95
C ILE A 105 -15.34 -7.15 -11.38
N LYS A 106 -15.80 -8.38 -11.62
CA LYS A 106 -15.02 -9.31 -12.43
C LYS A 106 -14.81 -8.68 -13.80
N LYS A 107 -13.56 -8.60 -14.27
CA LYS A 107 -13.21 -8.23 -15.65
C LYS A 107 -14.20 -8.86 -16.62
N ALA A 108 -15.10 -8.07 -17.18
CA ALA A 108 -15.81 -8.42 -18.40
C ALA A 108 -14.81 -8.32 -19.55
N SER A 109 -13.91 -9.30 -19.66
CA SER A 109 -12.96 -9.40 -20.76
C SER A 109 -12.32 -10.78 -20.79
N LYS A 110 -12.90 -11.66 -21.62
CA LYS A 110 -12.20 -12.34 -22.71
C LYS A 110 -13.23 -12.89 -23.70
N SER A 111 -13.20 -12.31 -24.90
CA SER A 111 -13.63 -12.82 -26.22
C SER A 111 -14.42 -14.13 -26.27
N SER A 112 -15.64 -14.07 -26.81
CA SER A 112 -16.23 -15.19 -27.57
C SER A 112 -16.35 -14.76 -29.04
N PRO A 113 -15.82 -15.55 -29.99
CA PRO A 113 -15.83 -15.21 -31.40
C PRO A 113 -17.22 -15.42 -32.01
N GLY A 114 -17.65 -14.45 -32.82
CA GLY A 114 -18.67 -14.59 -33.87
C GLY A 114 -19.99 -15.26 -33.51
N LYS A 115 -21.02 -14.47 -33.21
CA LYS A 115 -22.40 -14.83 -33.54
C LYS A 115 -23.14 -13.60 -34.04
N ASN A 116 -23.31 -13.53 -35.37
CA ASN A 116 -24.35 -12.73 -36.01
C ASN A 116 -25.71 -13.22 -35.51
N TRP A 117 -26.47 -12.33 -34.89
CA TRP A 117 -27.90 -12.54 -34.68
C TRP A 117 -28.64 -11.41 -35.38
N ASN A 118 -29.02 -11.64 -36.63
CA ASN A 118 -30.16 -10.96 -37.23
C ASN A 118 -31.41 -11.52 -36.56
N ILE A 119 -32.12 -10.67 -35.82
CA ILE A 119 -33.52 -10.93 -35.46
C ILE A 119 -34.25 -9.58 -35.50
N TRP A 120 -35.14 -9.49 -36.51
CA TRP A 120 -35.99 -8.38 -36.97
C TRP A 120 -35.30 -7.25 -37.75
#